data_AF-A0A1H3ER61-F1
#
_entry.id   AF-A0A1H3ER61-F1
#
_cell.length_a   1.000
_cell.length_b   1.000
_cell.length_c   1.000
_cell.angle_alpha   90.00
_cell.angle_beta   90.00
_cell.angle_gamma   90.00
#
_symmetry.space_group_name_H-M   'P 1'
#
loop_
_entity.id
_entity.type
_entity.pdbx_description
1 polymer ?
#
loop_
_entity_poly.entity_id
_entity_poly.type
_entity_poly.pdbx_seq_one_letter_code
_entity_poly.pdbx_strand_id
1 'polypeptide(L)'
;MSWDSLVPKPTLVAPAAGVFELDQDTTVGGEPTTADWFRRHVGAATGLPLPDAARPTIEFRIDPTESAPGGYRAEIRPDGVEVVAHDAAGAHHAAQTLRQLLGPAAYRSALIHYGRCLLPCGRVEDRPRFAWRGCHLDVARHFLPKREVLRFVELLAMHKLNVLHLHLTDDQGWRVEVPRFPNLTRVGAWRRRSMVGRGEQPEFDERPHGGFYTSDDLREIVAHAARHHITVVPEIDVPGHSQAAIAAYPELGTGQRPRVWESWGVSDEILNTDPATLDFYRAVLDHLMEVFPSPVICIGGDEVPGATPAHGPFLRSLVEHIHAQGRRASGWDEILDAVDPLPPQTIIATWRDERTALRAAERGHDVVLCPEHHLYFDHRQSDHPDEPIPVGFNTTLEDVYAYEPLTERALGLQAQVWTEHLDTPRRVDYATFPRLTAFAEVAWSRDRDFADFRRRLVDHHLPRLDAYGVEYRPLGGPLPWQTRPGVPGRPR
;
A
#
# COMPACT_ATOMS: atom_id res chain seq x y z
N MET A 1 -26.26 -8.28 -12.24
CA MET A 1 -25.45 -7.12 -11.82
C MET A 1 -25.08 -6.30 -13.03
N SER A 2 -24.96 -4.98 -12.87
CA SER A 2 -24.63 -4.06 -13.97
C SER A 2 -23.12 -3.90 -14.12
N TRP A 3 -22.69 -3.63 -15.35
CA TRP A 3 -21.32 -3.20 -15.65
C TRP A 3 -20.93 -1.89 -14.95
N ASP A 4 -21.93 -1.10 -14.54
CA ASP A 4 -21.75 0.12 -13.75
C ASP A 4 -21.35 -0.16 -12.29
N SER A 5 -20.96 -1.38 -11.93
CA SER A 5 -20.58 -1.74 -10.56
C SER A 5 -19.07 -1.70 -10.29
N LEU A 6 -18.26 -1.45 -11.31
CA LEU A 6 -16.81 -1.66 -11.26
C LEU A 6 -16.08 -0.49 -10.61
N VAL A 7 -15.14 -0.80 -9.72
CA VAL A 7 -14.25 0.17 -9.07
C VAL A 7 -12.85 -0.45 -8.92
N PRO A 8 -11.78 0.10 -9.52
CA PRO A 8 -11.77 1.25 -10.43
C PRO A 8 -12.62 1.08 -11.70
N LYS A 9 -13.12 2.20 -12.24
CA LYS A 9 -13.83 2.24 -13.52
C LYS A 9 -12.92 1.82 -14.68
N PRO A 10 -13.32 0.84 -15.50
CA PRO A 10 -12.52 0.44 -16.66
C PRO A 10 -12.45 1.53 -17.73
N THR A 11 -11.41 1.45 -18.57
CA THR A 11 -11.26 2.34 -19.75
C THR A 11 -12.44 2.22 -20.71
N LEU A 12 -12.88 1.00 -21.02
CA LEU A 12 -14.02 0.76 -21.90
C LEU A 12 -14.85 -0.42 -21.41
N VAL A 13 -16.17 -0.23 -21.49
CA VAL A 13 -17.19 -1.24 -21.19
C VAL A 13 -18.21 -1.23 -22.33
N ALA A 14 -18.47 -2.40 -22.91
CA ALA A 14 -19.49 -2.60 -23.94
C ALA A 14 -20.43 -3.75 -23.52
N PRO A 15 -21.57 -3.43 -22.85
CA PRO A 15 -22.54 -4.43 -22.44
C PRO A 15 -23.17 -5.17 -23.62
N ALA A 16 -23.47 -6.46 -23.45
CA ALA A 16 -24.24 -7.26 -24.40
C ALA A 16 -25.42 -7.94 -23.70
N ALA A 17 -26.42 -8.37 -24.47
CA ALA A 17 -27.55 -9.11 -23.93
C ALA A 17 -27.12 -10.53 -23.50
N GLY A 18 -27.64 -10.99 -22.37
CA GLY A 18 -27.42 -12.34 -21.85
C GLY A 18 -26.56 -12.41 -20.60
N VAL A 19 -26.39 -13.62 -20.10
CA VAL A 19 -25.55 -13.94 -18.94
C VAL A 19 -24.78 -15.23 -19.22
N PHE A 20 -23.58 -15.31 -18.66
CA PHE A 20 -22.84 -16.55 -18.47
C PHE A 20 -23.08 -17.05 -17.04
N GLU A 21 -23.48 -18.30 -16.87
CA GLU A 21 -23.68 -18.92 -15.56
C GLU A 21 -22.47 -19.78 -15.19
N LEU A 22 -21.88 -19.50 -14.02
CA LEU A 22 -20.90 -20.38 -13.41
C LEU A 22 -21.65 -21.51 -12.69
N ASP A 23 -21.33 -22.74 -13.06
CA ASP A 23 -21.94 -23.98 -12.57
C ASP A 23 -20.90 -25.08 -12.30
N GLN A 24 -21.36 -26.32 -12.11
CA GLN A 24 -20.51 -27.48 -11.79
C GLN A 24 -19.60 -27.91 -12.95
N ASP A 25 -19.97 -27.58 -14.18
CA ASP A 25 -19.23 -27.93 -15.40
C ASP A 25 -18.28 -26.81 -15.84
N THR A 26 -18.36 -25.65 -15.18
CA THR A 26 -17.48 -24.52 -15.44
C THR A 26 -16.03 -24.87 -15.12
N THR A 27 -15.16 -24.68 -16.11
CA THR A 27 -13.71 -24.90 -16.06
C THR A 27 -12.97 -23.57 -16.17
N VAL A 28 -11.80 -23.49 -15.55
CA VAL A 28 -10.94 -22.30 -15.58
C VAL A 28 -9.55 -22.73 -16.01
N GLY A 29 -8.86 -21.99 -16.87
CA GLY A 29 -7.49 -22.30 -17.29
C GLY A 29 -6.77 -21.11 -17.94
N GLY A 30 -5.61 -21.37 -18.55
CA GLY A 30 -4.75 -20.34 -19.14
C GLY A 30 -3.53 -20.02 -18.27
N GLU A 31 -3.26 -18.74 -18.02
CA GLU A 31 -2.15 -18.26 -17.20
C GLU A 31 -2.27 -18.88 -15.78
N PRO A 32 -1.30 -19.73 -15.37
CA PRO A 32 -1.49 -20.61 -14.21
C PRO A 32 -1.74 -19.86 -12.90
N THR A 33 -1.03 -18.75 -12.66
CA THR A 33 -1.10 -18.07 -11.37
C THR A 33 -2.45 -17.39 -11.16
N THR A 34 -3.01 -16.79 -12.21
CA THR A 34 -4.34 -16.18 -12.25
C THR A 34 -5.44 -17.24 -12.18
N ALA A 35 -5.34 -18.33 -12.97
CA ALA A 35 -6.31 -19.41 -12.94
C ALA A 35 -6.40 -20.03 -11.53
N ASP A 36 -5.26 -20.34 -10.90
CA ASP A 36 -5.20 -20.84 -9.52
C ASP A 36 -5.71 -19.84 -8.49
N TRP A 37 -5.47 -18.55 -8.71
CA TRP A 37 -6.05 -17.50 -7.87
C TRP A 37 -7.58 -17.50 -7.98
N PHE A 38 -8.11 -17.54 -9.20
CA PHE A 38 -9.55 -17.49 -9.45
C PHE A 38 -10.25 -18.71 -8.86
N ARG A 39 -9.71 -19.92 -9.08
CA ARG A 39 -10.23 -21.16 -8.47
C ARG A 39 -10.27 -21.07 -6.94
N ARG A 40 -9.21 -20.58 -6.30
CA ARG A 40 -9.15 -20.48 -4.83
C ARG A 40 -10.16 -19.49 -4.28
N HIS A 41 -10.26 -18.30 -4.85
CA HIS A 41 -11.08 -17.23 -4.27
C HIS A 41 -12.54 -17.32 -4.70
N VAL A 42 -12.80 -17.51 -5.99
CA VAL A 42 -14.16 -17.62 -6.52
C VAL A 42 -14.73 -19.00 -6.20
N GLY A 43 -13.94 -20.07 -6.28
CA GLY A 43 -14.40 -21.42 -5.90
C GLY A 43 -14.77 -21.51 -4.43
N ALA A 44 -13.98 -20.92 -3.51
CA ALA A 44 -14.34 -20.89 -2.08
C ALA A 44 -15.64 -20.11 -1.82
N ALA A 45 -15.85 -18.98 -2.51
CA ALA A 45 -17.03 -18.15 -2.34
C ALA A 45 -18.31 -18.76 -2.95
N THR A 46 -18.18 -19.53 -4.03
CA THR A 46 -19.30 -20.11 -4.79
C THR A 46 -19.54 -21.59 -4.51
N GLY A 47 -18.58 -22.29 -3.91
CA GLY A 47 -18.59 -23.75 -3.73
C GLY A 47 -18.40 -24.55 -5.03
N LEU A 48 -18.03 -23.89 -6.13
CA LEU A 48 -17.82 -24.52 -7.43
C LEU A 48 -16.38 -25.09 -7.53
N PRO A 49 -16.19 -26.25 -8.18
CA PRO A 49 -14.89 -26.90 -8.27
C PRO A 49 -13.91 -26.18 -9.21
N LEU A 50 -14.43 -25.53 -10.27
CA LEU A 50 -13.67 -24.77 -11.26
C LEU A 50 -12.41 -25.50 -11.78
N PRO A 51 -12.51 -26.78 -12.20
CA PRO A 51 -11.34 -27.58 -12.57
C PRO A 51 -10.60 -27.01 -13.79
N ASP A 52 -9.36 -27.44 -13.95
CA ASP A 52 -8.59 -27.17 -15.16
C ASP A 52 -9.11 -27.99 -16.36
N ALA A 53 -8.93 -27.45 -17.57
CA ALA A 53 -9.30 -28.12 -18.80
C ALA A 53 -8.43 -27.64 -19.97
N ALA A 54 -8.22 -28.52 -20.96
CA ALA A 54 -7.46 -28.19 -22.17
C ALA A 54 -8.12 -27.08 -23.02
N ARG A 55 -9.44 -26.92 -22.88
CA ARG A 55 -10.24 -25.83 -23.47
C ARG A 55 -11.19 -25.32 -22.39
N PRO A 56 -10.74 -24.39 -21.55
CA PRO A 56 -11.53 -23.97 -20.41
C PRO A 56 -12.66 -23.03 -20.84
N THR A 57 -13.78 -23.07 -20.11
CA THR A 57 -14.90 -22.14 -20.30
C THR A 57 -14.55 -20.73 -19.86
N ILE A 58 -13.60 -20.58 -18.93
CA ILE A 58 -12.99 -19.29 -18.54
C ILE A 58 -11.48 -19.40 -18.82
N GLU A 59 -10.99 -18.68 -19.83
CA GLU A 59 -9.59 -18.73 -20.26
C GLU A 59 -8.87 -17.41 -19.99
N PHE A 60 -7.73 -17.47 -19.31
CA PHE A 60 -6.81 -16.33 -19.12
C PHE A 60 -5.60 -16.46 -20.04
N ARG A 61 -5.62 -15.85 -21.23
CA ARG A 61 -4.50 -15.91 -22.19
C ARG A 61 -3.57 -14.70 -22.04
N ILE A 62 -2.26 -14.94 -22.19
CA ILE A 62 -1.26 -13.88 -22.29
C ILE A 62 -0.93 -13.61 -23.76
N ASP A 63 -1.04 -12.35 -24.14
CA ASP A 63 -0.67 -11.83 -25.45
C ASP A 63 -0.09 -10.41 -25.30
N PRO A 64 1.24 -10.25 -25.28
CA PRO A 64 1.89 -8.95 -25.09
C PRO A 64 1.63 -7.93 -26.20
N THR A 65 0.98 -8.33 -27.31
CA THR A 65 0.72 -7.44 -28.46
C THR A 65 -0.67 -6.79 -28.41
N GLU A 66 -1.57 -7.26 -27.54
CA GLU A 66 -2.98 -6.90 -27.54
C GLU A 66 -3.34 -5.75 -26.58
N SER A 67 -2.46 -5.40 -25.64
CA SER A 67 -2.67 -4.31 -24.68
C SER A 67 -1.35 -3.72 -24.16
N ALA A 68 -1.42 -2.66 -23.35
CA ALA A 68 -0.27 -2.11 -22.63
C ALA A 68 0.07 -2.94 -21.37
N PRO A 69 1.26 -2.80 -20.77
CA PRO A 69 1.62 -3.46 -19.51
C PRO A 69 0.55 -3.34 -18.42
N GLY A 70 0.21 -4.46 -17.80
CA GLY A 70 -0.88 -4.57 -16.82
C GLY A 70 -2.30 -4.42 -17.38
N GLY A 71 -2.46 -4.27 -18.70
CA GLY A 71 -3.75 -4.17 -19.37
C GLY A 71 -4.32 -5.51 -19.83
N TYR A 72 -5.64 -5.52 -20.06
CA TYR A 72 -6.38 -6.71 -20.48
C TYR A 72 -7.63 -6.36 -21.30
N ARG A 73 -8.12 -7.35 -22.05
CA ARG A 73 -9.45 -7.42 -22.62
C ARG A 73 -10.16 -8.64 -22.07
N ALA A 74 -11.41 -8.50 -21.65
CA ALA A 74 -12.26 -9.60 -21.25
C ALA A 74 -13.54 -9.59 -22.08
N GLU A 75 -13.91 -10.72 -22.68
CA GLU A 75 -15.17 -10.91 -23.39
C GLU A 75 -15.98 -12.03 -22.74
N ILE A 76 -17.18 -11.69 -22.29
CA ILE A 76 -18.11 -12.60 -21.61
C ILE A 76 -19.26 -12.88 -22.57
N ARG A 77 -19.40 -14.15 -22.94
CA ARG A 77 -20.41 -14.69 -23.86
C ARG A 77 -21.24 -15.75 -23.12
N PRO A 78 -22.46 -16.09 -23.59
CA PRO A 78 -23.28 -17.10 -22.91
C PRO A 78 -22.62 -18.47 -22.75
N ASP A 79 -21.64 -18.79 -23.59
CA ASP A 79 -20.93 -20.06 -23.66
C ASP A 79 -19.50 -20.01 -23.06
N GLY A 80 -19.01 -18.84 -22.62
CA GLY A 80 -17.70 -18.75 -21.98
C GLY A 80 -17.16 -17.33 -21.78
N VAL A 81 -15.99 -17.26 -21.15
CA VAL A 81 -15.23 -16.04 -20.86
C VAL A 81 -13.84 -16.17 -21.44
N GLU A 82 -13.47 -15.22 -22.30
CA GLU A 82 -12.12 -15.12 -22.87
C GLU A 82 -11.44 -13.86 -22.34
N VAL A 83 -10.30 -14.03 -21.67
CA VAL A 83 -9.43 -12.93 -21.26
C VAL A 83 -8.15 -12.98 -22.07
N VAL A 84 -7.76 -11.84 -22.61
CA VAL A 84 -6.45 -11.64 -23.26
C VAL A 84 -5.75 -10.49 -22.55
N ALA A 85 -4.65 -10.78 -21.86
CA ALA A 85 -3.88 -9.83 -21.08
C ALA A 85 -2.47 -9.66 -21.62
N HIS A 86 -1.88 -8.47 -21.45
CA HIS A 86 -0.49 -8.22 -21.85
C HIS A 86 0.50 -9.10 -21.07
N ASP A 87 0.26 -9.28 -19.78
CA ASP A 87 1.10 -10.02 -18.84
C ASP A 87 0.25 -10.62 -17.71
N ALA A 88 0.87 -11.38 -16.81
CA ALA A 88 0.19 -12.02 -15.70
C ALA A 88 -0.49 -11.02 -14.75
N ALA A 89 0.05 -9.81 -14.58
CA ALA A 89 -0.60 -8.77 -13.77
C ALA A 89 -1.89 -8.29 -14.44
N GLY A 90 -1.90 -8.10 -15.76
CA GLY A 90 -3.11 -7.82 -16.54
C GLY A 90 -4.17 -8.93 -16.41
N ALA A 91 -3.76 -10.20 -16.43
CA ALA A 91 -4.66 -11.33 -16.23
C ALA A 91 -5.27 -11.30 -14.82
N HIS A 92 -4.47 -11.02 -13.79
CA HIS A 92 -4.96 -10.84 -12.43
C HIS A 92 -5.93 -9.66 -12.29
N HIS A 93 -5.64 -8.52 -12.92
CA HIS A 93 -6.56 -7.37 -12.96
C HIS A 93 -7.90 -7.74 -13.61
N ALA A 94 -7.89 -8.56 -14.68
CA ALA A 94 -9.10 -9.08 -15.29
C ALA A 94 -9.88 -9.99 -14.33
N ALA A 95 -9.19 -10.88 -13.62
CA ALA A 95 -9.79 -11.76 -12.62
C ALA A 95 -10.47 -10.96 -11.48
N GLN A 96 -9.88 -9.85 -11.05
CA GLN A 96 -10.50 -8.93 -10.09
C GLN A 96 -11.78 -8.29 -10.66
N THR A 97 -11.76 -7.86 -11.92
CA THR A 97 -12.95 -7.33 -12.60
C THR A 97 -14.06 -8.38 -12.69
N LEU A 98 -13.75 -9.61 -13.09
CA LEU A 98 -14.72 -10.71 -13.11
C LEU A 98 -15.30 -10.98 -11.71
N ARG A 99 -14.46 -10.98 -10.66
CA ARG A 99 -14.90 -11.12 -9.26
C ARG A 99 -15.85 -10.00 -8.84
N GLN A 100 -15.60 -8.76 -9.27
CA GLN A 100 -16.50 -7.63 -8.99
C GLN A 100 -17.86 -7.79 -9.66
N LEU A 101 -17.92 -8.33 -10.88
CA LEU A 101 -19.16 -8.60 -11.62
C LEU A 101 -20.00 -9.71 -10.99
N LEU A 102 -19.35 -10.69 -10.34
CA LEU A 102 -20.01 -11.72 -9.52
C LEU A 102 -20.59 -11.17 -8.21
N GLY A 103 -20.20 -9.96 -7.83
CA GLY A 103 -20.76 -9.21 -6.71
C GLY A 103 -20.19 -9.53 -5.33
N PRO A 104 -20.79 -8.96 -4.27
CA PRO A 104 -20.27 -9.04 -2.90
C PRO A 104 -20.10 -10.46 -2.39
N ALA A 105 -20.96 -11.40 -2.78
CA ALA A 105 -20.86 -12.80 -2.38
C ALA A 105 -19.51 -13.43 -2.77
N ALA A 106 -18.92 -13.02 -3.90
CA ALA A 106 -17.62 -13.49 -4.37
C ALA A 106 -16.44 -13.06 -3.47
N TYR A 107 -16.68 -12.18 -2.49
CA TYR A 107 -15.68 -11.70 -1.52
C TYR A 107 -15.73 -12.43 -0.18
N ARG A 108 -16.68 -13.36 0.01
CA ARG A 108 -16.74 -14.23 1.19
C ARG A 108 -15.70 -15.34 1.11
N SER A 109 -15.22 -15.79 2.27
CA SER A 109 -14.29 -16.91 2.38
C SER A 109 -14.94 -18.30 2.28
N ALA A 110 -16.27 -18.36 2.33
CA ALA A 110 -17.04 -19.59 2.25
C ALA A 110 -18.42 -19.32 1.61
N LEU A 111 -18.99 -20.36 1.00
CA LEU A 111 -20.32 -20.34 0.42
C LEU A 111 -21.41 -20.08 1.46
N ILE A 112 -22.17 -18.99 1.28
CA ILE A 112 -23.35 -18.66 2.10
C ILE A 112 -24.63 -18.46 1.27
N HIS A 113 -24.52 -18.47 -0.06
CA HIS A 113 -25.63 -18.25 -0.98
C HIS A 113 -25.72 -19.38 -2.00
N TYR A 114 -26.81 -20.15 -2.00
CA TYR A 114 -27.04 -21.25 -2.94
C TYR A 114 -27.72 -20.80 -4.25
N GLY A 115 -27.54 -19.53 -4.63
CA GLY A 115 -28.10 -18.94 -5.84
C GLY A 115 -27.21 -19.16 -7.07
N ARG A 116 -27.76 -18.86 -8.25
CA ARG A 116 -27.02 -18.90 -9.51
C ARG A 116 -25.89 -17.87 -9.50
N CYS A 117 -24.70 -18.27 -9.92
CA CYS A 117 -23.54 -17.39 -10.06
C CYS A 117 -23.49 -16.85 -11.49
N LEU A 118 -23.86 -15.58 -11.70
CA LEU A 118 -24.08 -15.02 -13.03
C LEU A 118 -23.09 -13.89 -13.35
N LEU A 119 -22.45 -13.98 -14.51
CA LEU A 119 -21.70 -12.89 -15.14
C LEU A 119 -22.56 -12.25 -16.26
N PRO A 120 -22.68 -10.92 -16.32
CA PRO A 120 -23.35 -10.27 -17.44
C PRO A 120 -22.50 -10.42 -18.72
N CYS A 121 -23.14 -10.68 -19.87
CA CYS A 121 -22.44 -10.71 -21.16
C CYS A 121 -22.00 -9.31 -21.60
N GLY A 122 -20.89 -9.24 -22.35
CA GLY A 122 -20.29 -7.99 -22.80
C GLY A 122 -18.77 -8.03 -22.83
N ARG A 123 -18.15 -6.87 -23.09
CA ARG A 123 -16.70 -6.71 -23.24
C ARG A 123 -16.17 -5.61 -22.34
N VAL A 124 -14.99 -5.84 -21.77
CA VAL A 124 -14.18 -4.84 -21.05
C VAL A 124 -12.81 -4.75 -21.72
N GLU A 125 -12.34 -3.53 -21.92
CA GLU A 125 -10.94 -3.25 -22.20
C GLU A 125 -10.42 -2.28 -21.16
N ASP A 126 -9.27 -2.59 -20.61
CA ASP A 126 -8.80 -1.87 -19.44
C ASP A 126 -7.28 -1.90 -19.31
N ARG A 127 -6.73 -0.85 -18.70
CA ARG A 127 -5.29 -0.69 -18.47
C ARG A 127 -5.06 0.36 -17.39
N PRO A 128 -3.97 0.25 -16.61
CA PRO A 128 -3.66 1.25 -15.61
C PRO A 128 -3.27 2.59 -16.25
N ARG A 129 -3.66 3.70 -15.60
CA ARG A 129 -3.19 5.05 -15.91
C ARG A 129 -1.71 5.24 -15.55
N PHE A 130 -1.31 4.79 -14.35
CA PHE A 130 0.06 4.92 -13.83
C PHE A 130 0.73 3.56 -13.64
N ALA A 131 2.05 3.50 -13.83
CA ALA A 131 2.83 2.29 -13.62
C ALA A 131 2.98 1.96 -12.13
N TRP A 132 3.16 2.98 -11.27
CA TRP A 132 3.21 2.87 -9.82
C TRP A 132 1.87 3.25 -9.20
N ARG A 133 1.21 2.30 -8.56
CA ARG A 133 -0.07 2.50 -7.86
C ARG A 133 0.12 1.94 -6.47
N GLY A 134 0.69 2.77 -5.60
CA GLY A 134 1.23 2.35 -4.32
C GLY A 134 0.33 2.67 -3.14
N CYS A 135 0.49 1.89 -2.07
CA CYS A 135 0.04 2.26 -0.75
C CYS A 135 1.17 2.00 0.25
N HIS A 136 1.51 3.02 1.01
CA HIS A 136 2.42 2.96 2.14
C HIS A 136 1.68 2.49 3.39
N LEU A 137 2.30 1.57 4.12
CA LEU A 137 1.83 1.05 5.39
C LEU A 137 2.93 1.15 6.43
N ASP A 138 2.73 2.03 7.41
CA ASP A 138 3.57 2.13 8.59
C ASP A 138 3.27 0.99 9.56
N VAL A 139 4.29 0.20 9.84
CA VAL A 139 4.25 -0.85 10.88
C VAL A 139 5.25 -0.57 11.99
N ALA A 140 5.98 0.54 11.89
CA ALA A 140 6.93 1.02 12.88
C ALA A 140 6.21 1.68 14.05
N ARG A 141 5.25 2.58 13.84
CA ARG A 141 4.55 3.26 14.97
C ARG A 141 3.60 2.30 15.67
N HIS A 142 2.77 1.56 14.93
CA HIS A 142 2.00 0.44 15.46
C HIS A 142 2.16 -0.84 14.65
N PHE A 143 2.99 -1.76 15.17
CA PHE A 143 3.13 -3.13 14.65
C PHE A 143 1.79 -3.80 14.34
N LEU A 144 1.67 -4.27 13.09
CA LEU A 144 0.58 -5.11 12.63
C LEU A 144 1.02 -6.58 12.61
N PRO A 145 0.22 -7.52 13.14
CA PRO A 145 0.51 -8.93 12.98
C PRO A 145 0.60 -9.32 11.49
N LYS A 146 1.51 -10.25 11.13
CA LYS A 146 1.71 -10.71 9.74
C LYS A 146 0.41 -10.97 8.98
N ARG A 147 -0.55 -11.66 9.60
CA ARG A 147 -1.86 -11.98 8.99
C ARG A 147 -2.58 -10.73 8.48
N GLU A 148 -2.48 -9.62 9.19
CA GLU A 148 -3.13 -8.36 8.79
C GLU A 148 -2.39 -7.69 7.64
N VAL A 149 -1.06 -7.83 7.56
CA VAL A 149 -0.29 -7.40 6.38
C VAL A 149 -0.68 -8.21 5.14
N LEU A 150 -0.83 -9.54 5.27
CA LEU A 150 -1.31 -10.40 4.17
C LEU A 150 -2.73 -9.98 3.73
N ARG A 151 -3.65 -9.77 4.68
CA ARG A 151 -5.00 -9.27 4.39
C ARG A 151 -4.97 -7.92 3.68
N PHE A 152 -4.08 -7.02 4.10
CA PHE A 152 -3.93 -5.70 3.48
C PHE A 152 -3.44 -5.80 2.03
N VAL A 153 -2.49 -6.69 1.74
CA VAL A 153 -2.05 -7.00 0.36
C VAL A 153 -3.21 -7.45 -0.52
N GLU A 154 -4.08 -8.33 -0.02
CA GLU A 154 -5.26 -8.77 -0.77
C GLU A 154 -6.23 -7.61 -1.07
N LEU A 155 -6.38 -6.67 -0.12
CA LEU A 155 -7.16 -5.45 -0.29
C LEU A 155 -6.53 -4.51 -1.32
N LEU A 156 -5.21 -4.35 -1.36
CA LEU A 156 -4.54 -3.59 -2.43
C LEU A 156 -4.81 -4.21 -3.80
N ALA A 157 -4.74 -5.54 -3.91
CA ALA A 157 -4.97 -6.27 -5.15
C ALA A 157 -6.42 -6.17 -5.64
N MET A 158 -7.39 -6.22 -4.72
CA MET A 158 -8.82 -5.97 -4.99
C MET A 158 -9.04 -4.62 -5.69
N HIS A 159 -8.18 -3.65 -5.42
CA HIS A 159 -8.22 -2.30 -5.96
C HIS A 159 -7.24 -2.08 -7.12
N LYS A 160 -6.61 -3.15 -7.64
CA LYS A 160 -5.62 -3.10 -8.74
C LYS A 160 -4.37 -2.24 -8.45
N LEU A 161 -4.05 -2.05 -7.17
CA LEU A 161 -2.80 -1.45 -6.71
C LEU A 161 -1.67 -2.50 -6.81
N ASN A 162 -0.44 -2.06 -7.06
CA ASN A 162 0.69 -2.95 -7.37
C ASN A 162 1.96 -2.69 -6.55
N VAL A 163 1.92 -1.74 -5.63
CA VAL A 163 3.04 -1.50 -4.70
C VAL A 163 2.54 -1.41 -3.27
N LEU A 164 3.14 -2.21 -2.39
CA LEU A 164 3.10 -2.01 -0.95
C LEU A 164 4.43 -1.39 -0.56
N HIS A 165 4.42 -0.12 -0.14
CA HIS A 165 5.58 0.51 0.48
C HIS A 165 5.52 0.23 1.98
N LEU A 166 6.41 -0.62 2.48
CA LEU A 166 6.36 -1.12 3.85
C LEU A 166 7.38 -0.38 4.71
N HIS A 167 6.89 0.53 5.54
CA HIS A 167 7.71 1.33 6.44
C HIS A 167 7.99 0.57 7.73
N LEU A 168 9.21 0.02 7.80
CA LEU A 168 9.58 -1.03 8.75
C LEU A 168 10.33 -0.52 9.97
N THR A 169 10.82 0.72 9.96
CA THR A 169 11.68 1.25 11.02
C THR A 169 11.40 2.70 11.27
N ASP A 170 11.31 3.06 12.55
CA ASP A 170 11.20 4.45 12.97
C ASP A 170 11.71 4.60 14.42
N ASP A 171 11.60 5.80 14.98
CA ASP A 171 11.96 6.12 16.36
C ASP A 171 11.23 5.26 17.39
N GLN A 172 9.96 4.92 17.14
CA GLN A 172 9.10 4.17 18.06
C GLN A 172 9.14 2.65 17.84
N GLY A 173 9.93 2.18 16.86
CA GLY A 173 10.44 0.83 16.85
C GLY A 173 10.92 0.27 15.52
N TRP A 174 11.63 -0.85 15.63
CA TRP A 174 12.29 -1.55 14.54
C TRP A 174 11.62 -2.90 14.27
N ARG A 175 11.20 -3.17 13.03
CA ARG A 175 10.33 -4.31 12.70
C ARG A 175 11.01 -5.42 11.88
N VAL A 176 12.27 -5.28 11.52
CA VAL A 176 12.99 -6.25 10.66
C VAL A 176 13.98 -7.06 11.48
N GLU A 177 13.91 -8.39 11.45
CA GLU A 177 15.01 -9.20 11.93
C GLU A 177 16.25 -9.01 11.06
N VAL A 178 17.38 -8.65 11.67
CA VAL A 178 18.70 -8.64 11.02
C VAL A 178 19.63 -9.54 11.85
N PRO A 179 19.90 -10.78 11.42
CA PRO A 179 20.60 -11.76 12.24
C PRO A 179 21.97 -11.30 12.77
N ARG A 180 22.69 -10.49 11.97
CA ARG A 180 23.97 -9.89 12.37
C ARG A 180 23.84 -8.89 13.53
N PHE A 181 22.67 -8.27 13.68
CA PHE A 181 22.41 -7.20 14.65
C PHE A 181 21.16 -7.51 15.49
N PRO A 182 21.18 -8.56 16.33
CA PRO A 182 19.98 -9.05 17.01
C PRO A 182 19.36 -8.06 18.01
N ASN A 183 20.10 -7.07 18.52
CA ASN A 183 19.51 -6.05 19.40
C ASN A 183 18.51 -5.12 18.68
N LEU A 184 18.54 -5.03 17.35
CA LEU A 184 17.53 -4.28 16.60
C LEU A 184 16.13 -4.81 16.90
N THR A 185 15.94 -6.11 17.08
CA THR A 185 14.65 -6.70 17.46
C THR A 185 14.54 -7.07 18.94
N ARG A 186 15.64 -7.38 19.64
CA ARG A 186 15.57 -7.62 21.11
C ARG A 186 15.28 -6.36 21.92
N VAL A 187 15.74 -5.20 21.44
CA VAL A 187 15.56 -3.89 22.08
C VAL A 187 14.66 -3.01 21.21
N GLY A 188 15.06 -2.75 19.97
CA GLY A 188 14.39 -1.78 19.10
C GLY A 188 12.94 -2.13 18.74
N ALA A 189 12.53 -3.39 18.83
CA ALA A 189 11.16 -3.79 18.50
C ALA A 189 10.10 -3.49 19.57
N TRP A 190 10.47 -2.94 20.73
CA TRP A 190 9.53 -2.73 21.84
C TRP A 190 9.70 -1.36 22.47
N ARG A 191 8.58 -0.73 22.82
CA ARG A 191 8.52 0.45 23.70
C ARG A 191 7.62 0.16 24.89
N ARG A 192 7.87 0.86 26.00
CA ARG A 192 7.18 0.62 27.27
C ARG A 192 5.73 1.13 27.29
N ARG A 193 5.47 2.18 26.51
CA ARG A 193 4.20 2.88 26.40
C ARG A 193 4.16 3.73 25.13
N SER A 194 2.99 4.25 24.81
CA SER A 194 2.75 5.09 23.63
C SER A 194 2.04 6.37 24.02
N MET A 195 2.38 7.48 23.38
CA MET A 195 1.65 8.74 23.52
C MET A 195 0.20 8.57 23.04
N VAL A 196 -0.76 9.05 23.84
CA VAL A 196 -2.19 8.97 23.55
C VAL A 196 -2.64 10.27 22.89
N GLY A 197 -3.13 10.17 21.65
CA GLY A 197 -3.54 11.33 20.87
C GLY A 197 -2.38 12.29 20.56
N ARG A 198 -2.72 13.57 20.38
CA ARG A 198 -1.77 14.64 20.05
C ARG A 198 -2.10 15.97 20.73
N GLY A 199 -2.31 15.91 22.05
CA GLY A 199 -2.57 17.09 22.88
C GLY A 199 -1.35 18.00 23.11
N GLU A 200 -1.57 19.19 23.68
CA GLU A 200 -0.50 20.15 24.02
C GLU A 200 0.51 19.58 25.01
N GLN A 201 0.03 18.81 25.99
CA GLN A 201 0.86 18.03 26.88
C GLN A 201 0.75 16.55 26.51
N PRO A 202 1.88 15.85 26.34
CA PRO A 202 1.84 14.44 25.98
C PRO A 202 1.34 13.60 27.16
N GLU A 203 0.21 12.93 26.94
CA GLU A 203 -0.26 11.84 27.78
C GLU A 203 0.19 10.51 27.20
N PHE A 204 0.35 9.50 28.04
CA PHE A 204 0.81 8.18 27.60
C PHE A 204 -0.14 7.10 28.12
N ASP A 205 -0.32 6.04 27.33
CA ASP A 205 -0.81 4.79 27.88
C ASP A 205 0.27 4.18 28.80
N GLU A 206 -0.07 3.18 29.61
CA GLU A 206 0.96 2.41 30.34
C GLU A 206 0.99 0.98 29.78
N ARG A 207 0.89 0.88 28.45
CA ARG A 207 0.80 -0.39 27.73
C ARG A 207 2.05 -0.59 26.86
N PRO A 208 2.88 -1.60 27.17
CA PRO A 208 3.96 -1.99 26.29
C PRO A 208 3.44 -2.35 24.89
N HIS A 209 4.13 -1.86 23.87
CA HIS A 209 3.80 -2.10 22.47
C HIS A 209 5.03 -2.54 21.71
N GLY A 210 4.85 -3.49 20.78
CA GLY A 210 5.92 -3.93 19.92
C GLY A 210 5.63 -5.22 19.17
N GLY A 211 6.69 -5.75 18.59
CA GLY A 211 6.65 -6.86 17.64
C GLY A 211 7.61 -6.59 16.48
N PHE A 212 8.02 -7.65 15.80
CA PHE A 212 8.85 -7.60 14.60
C PHE A 212 8.53 -8.80 13.71
N TYR A 213 8.96 -8.73 12.46
CA TYR A 213 8.88 -9.83 11.50
C TYR A 213 10.23 -10.53 11.42
N THR A 214 10.22 -11.86 11.51
CA THR A 214 11.40 -12.66 11.18
C THR A 214 11.72 -12.55 9.68
N SER A 215 12.92 -12.94 9.26
CA SER A 215 13.23 -12.98 7.83
C SER A 215 12.25 -13.88 7.06
N ASP A 216 11.76 -14.97 7.68
CA ASP A 216 10.79 -15.87 7.05
C ASP A 216 9.37 -15.29 6.99
N ASP A 217 8.95 -14.52 8.00
CA ASP A 217 7.69 -13.78 7.95
C ASP A 217 7.69 -12.76 6.79
N LEU A 218 8.81 -12.07 6.59
CA LEU A 218 8.97 -11.11 5.50
C LEU A 218 9.02 -11.80 4.13
N ARG A 219 9.72 -12.93 4.01
CA ARG A 219 9.68 -13.76 2.79
C ARG A 219 8.27 -14.24 2.47
N GLU A 220 7.49 -14.61 3.48
CA GLU A 220 6.08 -14.98 3.30
C GLU A 220 5.24 -13.80 2.80
N ILE A 221 5.38 -12.61 3.41
CA ILE A 221 4.70 -11.39 2.95
C ILE A 221 5.03 -11.08 1.50
N VAL A 222 6.32 -11.12 1.15
CA VAL A 222 6.82 -10.89 -0.23
C VAL A 222 6.25 -11.93 -1.19
N ALA A 223 6.32 -13.22 -0.86
CA ALA A 223 5.83 -14.28 -1.71
C ALA A 223 4.31 -14.22 -1.88
N HIS A 224 3.59 -13.88 -0.82
CA HIS A 224 2.14 -13.67 -0.87
C HIS A 224 1.81 -12.48 -1.78
N ALA A 225 2.44 -11.32 -1.59
CA ALA A 225 2.26 -10.14 -2.44
C ALA A 225 2.56 -10.40 -3.93
N ALA A 226 3.60 -11.18 -4.23
CA ALA A 226 3.92 -11.57 -5.60
C ALA A 226 2.80 -12.37 -6.29
N ARG A 227 2.05 -13.21 -5.55
CA ARG A 227 0.86 -13.94 -6.08
C ARG A 227 -0.32 -13.03 -6.41
N HIS A 228 -0.27 -11.79 -5.93
CA HIS A 228 -1.24 -10.73 -6.20
C HIS A 228 -0.65 -9.64 -7.10
N HIS A 229 0.51 -9.88 -7.71
CA HIS A 229 1.25 -8.93 -8.55
C HIS A 229 1.54 -7.59 -7.85
N ILE A 230 1.80 -7.65 -6.54
CA ILE A 230 2.21 -6.51 -5.72
C ILE A 230 3.70 -6.63 -5.41
N THR A 231 4.45 -5.57 -5.72
CA THR A 231 5.83 -5.41 -5.28
C THR A 231 5.85 -4.85 -3.87
N VAL A 232 6.62 -5.47 -2.96
CA VAL A 232 6.83 -4.94 -1.60
C VAL A 232 8.13 -4.17 -1.58
N VAL A 233 8.04 -2.84 -1.50
CA VAL A 233 9.19 -1.93 -1.38
C VAL A 233 9.46 -1.75 0.11
N PRO A 234 10.57 -2.27 0.66
CA PRO A 234 10.88 -2.07 2.06
C PRO A 234 11.53 -0.70 2.28
N GLU A 235 11.30 -0.13 3.46
CA GLU A 235 11.96 1.10 3.91
C GLU A 235 12.73 0.87 5.22
N ILE A 236 13.98 1.33 5.22
CA ILE A 236 14.79 1.56 6.42
C ILE A 236 15.12 3.04 6.43
N ASP A 237 14.45 3.80 7.29
CA ASP A 237 14.55 5.24 7.32
C ASP A 237 15.84 5.72 8.01
N VAL A 238 16.59 6.58 7.33
CA VAL A 238 17.86 7.15 7.78
C VAL A 238 18.08 8.53 7.16
N PRO A 239 18.86 9.43 7.80
CA PRO A 239 19.46 9.32 9.12
C PRO A 239 18.57 9.80 10.27
N GLY A 240 17.40 10.38 9.95
CA GLY A 240 16.31 10.61 10.89
C GLY A 240 15.64 9.30 11.28
N HIS A 241 14.55 9.38 12.06
CA HIS A 241 13.68 8.24 12.38
C HIS A 241 14.43 6.97 12.86
N SER A 242 15.55 7.18 13.55
CA SER A 242 16.54 6.13 13.84
C SER A 242 16.66 5.82 15.33
N GLN A 243 15.86 6.46 16.20
CA GLN A 243 16.02 6.33 17.64
C GLN A 243 15.86 4.89 18.15
N ALA A 244 15.06 4.04 17.49
CA ALA A 244 14.96 2.63 17.85
C ALA A 244 16.26 1.85 17.57
N ALA A 245 16.95 2.16 16.47
CA ALA A 245 18.25 1.59 16.15
C ALA A 245 19.33 2.09 17.11
N ILE A 246 19.32 3.39 17.45
CA ILE A 246 20.24 3.98 18.43
C ILE A 246 19.99 3.40 19.83
N ALA A 247 18.74 3.16 20.23
CA ALA A 247 18.45 2.49 21.50
C ALA A 247 19.01 1.06 21.56
N ALA A 248 19.05 0.36 20.42
CA ALA A 248 19.61 -0.98 20.30
C ALA A 248 21.16 -0.98 20.26
N TYR A 249 21.75 0.02 19.59
CA TYR A 249 23.19 0.22 19.41
C TYR A 249 23.52 1.71 19.59
N PRO A 250 23.77 2.16 20.83
CA PRO A 250 23.93 3.59 21.11
C PRO A 250 25.11 4.27 20.41
N GLU A 251 26.10 3.49 19.96
CA GLU A 251 27.20 3.95 19.13
C GLU A 251 26.78 4.49 17.75
N LEU A 252 25.54 4.25 17.32
CA LEU A 252 25.00 4.79 16.05
C LEU A 252 24.54 6.25 16.16
N GLY A 253 24.30 6.75 17.37
CA GLY A 253 23.78 8.11 17.61
C GLY A 253 24.88 9.17 17.77
N THR A 254 24.48 10.44 17.80
CA THR A 254 25.40 11.59 17.96
C THR A 254 25.77 11.89 19.42
N GLY A 255 25.21 11.16 20.40
CA GLY A 255 25.71 11.26 21.78
C GLY A 255 24.92 10.48 22.84
N GLN A 256 23.61 10.69 22.96
CA GLN A 256 22.83 10.10 24.05
C GLN A 256 22.62 8.59 23.87
N ARG A 257 22.28 7.90 24.97
CA ARG A 257 21.76 6.52 24.94
C ARG A 257 20.25 6.55 25.12
N PRO A 258 19.47 6.94 24.09
CA PRO A 258 18.03 7.03 24.20
C PRO A 258 17.42 5.65 24.42
N ARG A 259 16.18 5.64 24.90
CA ARG A 259 15.29 4.48 24.78
C ARG A 259 14.53 4.58 23.46
N VAL A 260 13.94 3.47 23.00
CA VAL A 260 12.95 3.50 21.92
C VAL A 260 11.89 4.54 22.25
N TRP A 261 11.56 5.40 21.29
CA TRP A 261 10.79 6.60 21.57
C TRP A 261 9.34 6.25 21.90
N GLU A 262 8.80 6.93 22.92
CA GLU A 262 7.45 6.69 23.44
C GLU A 262 6.44 7.72 22.87
N SER A 263 6.92 8.70 22.11
CA SER A 263 6.15 9.86 21.61
C SER A 263 6.09 9.90 20.08
N TRP A 264 5.22 10.78 19.56
CA TRP A 264 5.07 11.08 18.13
C TRP A 264 5.76 12.40 17.74
N GLY A 265 6.07 12.56 16.46
CA GLY A 265 6.65 13.78 15.89
C GLY A 265 8.03 13.51 15.31
N VAL A 266 8.87 14.55 15.32
CA VAL A 266 10.23 14.51 14.78
C VAL A 266 11.22 14.40 15.93
N SER A 267 12.06 13.36 15.91
CA SER A 267 13.09 13.18 16.94
C SER A 267 14.37 13.94 16.61
N ASP A 268 15.01 14.51 17.64
CA ASP A 268 16.35 15.10 17.55
C ASP A 268 17.47 14.03 17.62
N GLU A 269 17.13 12.77 17.93
CA GLU A 269 18.07 11.65 18.05
C GLU A 269 18.33 11.01 16.67
N ILE A 270 19.20 11.66 15.88
CA ILE A 270 19.60 11.19 14.55
C ILE A 270 20.89 10.36 14.57
N LEU A 271 21.13 9.62 13.48
CA LEU A 271 22.39 8.88 13.29
C LEU A 271 23.61 9.81 13.25
N ASN A 272 24.74 9.32 13.75
CA ASN A 272 26.03 9.90 13.40
C ASN A 272 26.47 9.45 11.99
N THR A 273 27.49 10.11 11.44
CA THR A 273 28.00 9.84 10.09
C THR A 273 29.34 9.10 10.10
N ASP A 274 29.64 8.35 11.17
CA ASP A 274 30.92 7.64 11.30
C ASP A 274 31.00 6.47 10.30
N PRO A 275 32.21 6.09 9.84
CA PRO A 275 32.38 4.95 8.95
C PRO A 275 31.77 3.65 9.48
N ALA A 276 31.81 3.42 10.80
CA ALA A 276 31.21 2.25 11.43
C ALA A 276 29.68 2.23 11.31
N THR A 277 29.02 3.39 11.39
CA THR A 277 27.58 3.53 11.18
C THR A 277 27.21 3.29 9.72
N LEU A 278 28.03 3.78 8.79
CA LEU A 278 27.84 3.49 7.37
C LEU A 278 27.96 1.98 7.07
N ASP A 279 28.98 1.32 7.62
CA ASP A 279 29.17 -0.13 7.46
C ASP A 279 28.06 -0.95 8.13
N PHE A 280 27.52 -0.47 9.25
CA PHE A 280 26.35 -1.05 9.90
C PHE A 280 25.14 -1.04 8.95
N TYR A 281 24.80 0.13 8.40
CA TYR A 281 23.63 0.25 7.53
C TYR A 281 23.81 -0.41 6.17
N ARG A 282 25.02 -0.48 5.62
CA ARG A 282 25.31 -1.33 4.44
C ARG A 282 24.96 -2.79 4.71
N ALA A 283 25.38 -3.33 5.87
CA ALA A 283 25.07 -4.70 6.24
C ALA A 283 23.57 -4.93 6.51
N VAL A 284 22.85 -3.93 7.04
CA VAL A 284 21.38 -3.98 7.15
C VAL A 284 20.74 -4.02 5.76
N LEU A 285 21.15 -3.12 4.86
CA LEU A 285 20.61 -3.06 3.49
C LEU A 285 20.93 -4.31 2.68
N ASP A 286 22.11 -4.91 2.86
CA ASP A 286 22.47 -6.20 2.26
C ASP A 286 21.48 -7.29 2.68
N HIS A 287 21.22 -7.41 3.98
CA HIS A 287 20.23 -8.37 4.48
C HIS A 287 18.82 -8.07 3.97
N LEU A 288 18.43 -6.80 3.90
CA LEU A 288 17.14 -6.39 3.36
C LEU A 288 17.01 -6.79 1.88
N MET A 289 18.03 -6.57 1.06
CA MET A 289 18.03 -6.95 -0.36
C MET A 289 18.07 -8.47 -0.60
N GLU A 290 18.55 -9.26 0.38
CA GLU A 290 18.42 -10.73 0.36
C GLU A 290 16.98 -11.20 0.61
N VAL A 291 16.24 -10.51 1.49
CA VAL A 291 14.86 -10.85 1.86
C VAL A 291 13.86 -10.33 0.82
N PHE A 292 14.08 -9.12 0.30
CA PHE A 292 13.19 -8.43 -0.61
C PHE A 292 13.73 -8.47 -2.04
N PRO A 293 13.07 -9.18 -2.98
CA PRO A 293 13.46 -9.19 -4.39
C PRO A 293 13.07 -7.91 -5.13
N SER A 294 12.46 -6.93 -4.44
CA SER A 294 12.03 -5.66 -5.01
C SER A 294 13.18 -4.98 -5.76
N PRO A 295 12.93 -4.43 -6.96
CA PRO A 295 13.92 -3.63 -7.66
C PRO A 295 14.18 -2.27 -6.99
N VAL A 296 13.34 -1.88 -6.02
CA VAL A 296 13.41 -0.61 -5.30
C VAL A 296 13.54 -0.85 -3.79
N ILE A 297 14.46 -0.12 -3.15
CA ILE A 297 14.66 -0.10 -1.70
C ILE A 297 14.54 1.35 -1.24
N CYS A 298 13.68 1.63 -0.27
CA CYS A 298 13.53 2.97 0.29
C CYS A 298 14.49 3.18 1.46
N ILE A 299 15.11 4.36 1.51
CA ILE A 299 16.02 4.76 2.59
C ILE A 299 15.47 5.92 3.43
N GLY A 300 14.21 6.29 3.23
CA GLY A 300 13.57 7.44 3.88
C GLY A 300 14.29 8.75 3.57
N GLY A 301 14.78 9.42 4.62
CA GLY A 301 15.59 10.65 4.51
C GLY A 301 14.84 11.95 4.79
N ASP A 302 13.65 11.85 5.35
CA ASP A 302 12.80 12.95 5.80
C ASP A 302 13.13 13.42 7.21
N GLU A 303 12.63 14.62 7.54
CA GLU A 303 12.56 15.19 8.89
C GLU A 303 13.82 14.97 9.77
N VAL A 304 14.99 15.42 9.30
CA VAL A 304 16.28 15.25 10.01
C VAL A 304 16.72 16.55 10.73
N PRO A 305 16.15 16.91 11.90
CA PRO A 305 16.64 18.06 12.66
C PRO A 305 18.07 17.80 13.14
N GLY A 306 18.90 18.83 13.11
CA GLY A 306 20.31 18.71 13.50
C GLY A 306 21.22 18.06 12.44
N ALA A 307 20.70 17.75 11.24
CA ALA A 307 21.54 17.30 10.13
C ALA A 307 22.69 18.28 9.86
N THR A 308 23.91 17.73 9.80
CA THR A 308 25.12 18.45 9.40
C THR A 308 25.43 18.19 7.91
N PRO A 309 26.30 19.00 7.27
CA PRO A 309 26.73 18.74 5.88
C PRO A 309 27.33 17.35 5.62
N ALA A 310 27.76 16.63 6.67
CA ALA A 310 28.28 15.27 6.55
C ALA A 310 27.19 14.22 6.25
N HIS A 311 25.92 14.52 6.53
CA HIS A 311 24.82 13.58 6.31
C HIS A 311 24.49 13.38 4.82
N GLY A 312 24.72 14.41 3.98
CA GLY A 312 24.56 14.29 2.54
C GLY A 312 25.46 13.19 1.92
N PRO A 313 26.79 13.24 2.14
CA PRO A 313 27.70 12.17 1.73
C PRO A 313 27.39 10.79 2.35
N PHE A 314 26.91 10.76 3.60
CA PHE A 314 26.47 9.51 4.25
C PHE A 314 25.31 8.87 3.49
N LEU A 315 24.22 9.63 3.27
CA LEU A 315 23.06 9.19 2.49
C LEU A 315 23.44 8.78 1.08
N ARG A 316 24.26 9.59 0.41
CA ARG A 316 24.79 9.26 -0.92
C ARG A 316 25.47 7.89 -0.95
N SER A 317 26.28 7.60 0.06
CA SER A 317 27.01 6.33 0.13
C SER A 317 26.08 5.12 0.28
N LEU A 318 24.93 5.29 0.94
CA LEU A 318 23.89 4.25 1.05
C LEU A 318 23.12 4.09 -0.27
N VAL A 319 22.77 5.20 -0.94
CA VAL A 319 22.16 5.16 -2.28
C VAL A 319 23.08 4.45 -3.29
N GLU A 320 24.36 4.82 -3.32
CA GLU A 320 25.35 4.19 -4.20
C GLU A 320 25.53 2.70 -3.89
N HIS A 321 25.44 2.30 -2.61
CA HIS A 321 25.49 0.90 -2.20
C HIS A 321 24.31 0.09 -2.75
N ILE A 322 23.08 0.62 -2.64
CA ILE A 322 21.87 0.00 -3.22
C ILE A 322 22.02 -0.14 -4.75
N HIS A 323 22.49 0.92 -5.41
CA HIS A 323 22.71 0.92 -6.85
C HIS A 323 23.78 -0.09 -7.29
N ALA A 324 24.85 -0.24 -6.51
CA ALA A 324 25.91 -1.22 -6.77
C ALA A 324 25.41 -2.67 -6.72
N GLN A 325 24.34 -2.95 -5.97
CA GLN A 325 23.67 -4.26 -5.93
C GLN A 325 22.61 -4.45 -7.03
N GLY A 326 22.53 -3.53 -8.00
CA GLY A 326 21.58 -3.60 -9.11
C GLY A 326 20.13 -3.31 -8.70
N ARG A 327 19.94 -2.57 -7.60
CA ARG A 327 18.65 -2.05 -7.15
C ARG A 327 18.59 -0.54 -7.35
N ARG A 328 17.40 0.05 -7.29
CA ARG A 328 17.20 1.51 -7.29
C ARG A 328 16.88 1.95 -5.87
N ALA A 329 17.50 3.03 -5.41
CA ALA A 329 17.09 3.66 -4.16
C ALA A 329 15.81 4.49 -4.39
N SER A 330 14.98 4.58 -3.37
CA SER A 330 13.97 5.62 -3.23
C SER A 330 14.13 6.35 -1.90
N GLY A 331 13.65 7.59 -1.83
CA GLY A 331 13.55 8.30 -0.55
C GLY A 331 12.62 9.50 -0.66
N TRP A 332 12.31 10.08 0.49
CA TRP A 332 11.48 11.27 0.59
C TRP A 332 12.17 12.48 0.01
N ASP A 333 11.40 13.47 -0.43
CA ASP A 333 11.90 14.52 -1.30
C ASP A 333 12.95 15.45 -0.67
N GLU A 334 13.15 15.41 0.65
CA GLU A 334 14.27 16.04 1.36
C GLU A 334 15.64 15.56 0.88
N ILE A 335 15.77 14.31 0.42
CA ILE A 335 17.07 13.79 -0.06
C ILE A 335 17.58 14.59 -1.27
N LEU A 336 16.67 15.23 -2.02
CA LEU A 336 16.99 16.07 -3.16
C LEU A 336 17.73 17.36 -2.75
N ASP A 337 17.51 17.81 -1.52
CA ASP A 337 18.13 18.98 -0.91
C ASP A 337 19.39 18.58 -0.13
N ALA A 338 19.36 17.42 0.54
CA ALA A 338 20.46 16.94 1.39
C ALA A 338 21.62 16.32 0.61
N VAL A 339 21.38 15.73 -0.56
CA VAL A 339 22.39 14.98 -1.33
C VAL A 339 22.70 15.67 -2.67
N ASP A 340 23.95 16.10 -2.85
CA ASP A 340 24.38 16.77 -4.06
C ASP A 340 25.75 16.27 -4.60
N PRO A 341 25.84 15.77 -5.84
CA PRO A 341 24.72 15.31 -6.67
C PRO A 341 24.11 14.01 -6.11
N LEU A 342 22.78 13.93 -6.15
CA LEU A 342 22.04 12.70 -5.90
C LEU A 342 22.33 11.68 -7.01
N PRO A 343 22.64 10.41 -6.70
CA PRO A 343 22.90 9.42 -7.73
C PRO A 343 21.72 9.28 -8.72
N PRO A 344 21.98 9.25 -10.04
CA PRO A 344 20.93 9.11 -11.05
C PRO A 344 20.06 7.88 -10.82
N GLN A 345 18.84 7.89 -11.37
CA GLN A 345 17.85 6.79 -11.26
C GLN A 345 17.26 6.58 -9.85
N THR A 346 17.69 7.33 -8.83
CA THR A 346 16.99 7.41 -7.54
C THR A 346 15.55 7.87 -7.75
N ILE A 347 14.59 7.21 -7.11
CA ILE A 347 13.16 7.57 -7.14
C ILE A 347 12.87 8.53 -5.99
N ILE A 348 12.17 9.64 -6.28
CA ILE A 348 11.81 10.63 -5.26
C ILE A 348 10.32 10.51 -4.93
N ALA A 349 10.01 10.23 -3.66
CA ALA A 349 8.64 10.26 -3.14
C ALA A 349 8.33 11.68 -2.63
N THR A 350 7.45 12.40 -3.33
CA THR A 350 7.22 13.83 -3.07
C THR A 350 5.95 14.05 -2.27
N TRP A 351 6.11 14.56 -1.06
CA TRP A 351 5.02 14.69 -0.09
C TRP A 351 4.75 16.15 0.33
N ARG A 352 5.79 16.99 0.33
CA ARG A 352 5.71 18.40 0.77
C ARG A 352 4.98 19.28 -0.23
N ASP A 353 5.39 19.23 -1.50
CA ASP A 353 4.79 20.03 -2.57
C ASP A 353 5.08 19.49 -3.99
N GLU A 354 4.20 19.81 -4.94
CA GLU A 354 4.35 19.34 -6.33
C GLU A 354 5.42 20.07 -7.16
N ARG A 355 5.94 21.22 -6.71
CA ARG A 355 7.07 21.88 -7.40
C ARG A 355 8.36 21.09 -7.17
N THR A 356 8.49 20.46 -6.01
CA THR A 356 9.59 19.54 -5.72
C THR A 356 9.57 18.34 -6.68
N ALA A 357 8.39 17.84 -7.06
CA ALA A 357 8.25 16.83 -8.10
C ALA A 357 8.77 17.29 -9.48
N LEU A 358 8.43 18.51 -9.89
CA LEU A 358 8.94 19.06 -11.16
C LEU A 358 10.47 19.20 -11.12
N ARG A 359 11.02 19.71 -10.01
CA ARG A 359 12.47 19.85 -9.81
C ARG A 359 13.21 18.51 -9.84
N ALA A 360 12.66 17.47 -9.21
CA ALA A 360 13.21 16.11 -9.25
C ALA A 360 13.22 15.55 -10.70
N ALA A 361 12.10 15.71 -11.41
CA ALA A 361 11.98 15.26 -12.80
C ALA A 361 12.91 16.02 -13.76
N GLU A 362 13.08 17.34 -13.57
CA GLU A 362 14.03 18.16 -14.36
C GLU A 362 15.48 17.74 -14.14
N ARG A 363 15.81 17.21 -12.96
CA ARG A 363 17.13 16.62 -12.64
C ARG A 363 17.28 15.17 -13.11
N GLY A 364 16.27 14.61 -13.79
CA GLY A 364 16.31 13.26 -14.39
C GLY A 364 15.97 12.12 -13.43
N HIS A 365 15.32 12.41 -12.30
CA HIS A 365 14.83 11.40 -11.36
C HIS A 365 13.39 11.01 -11.67
N ASP A 366 13.05 9.74 -11.44
CA ASP A 366 11.65 9.32 -11.43
C ASP A 366 10.97 9.81 -10.15
N VAL A 367 9.69 10.12 -10.24
CA VAL A 367 8.93 10.68 -9.11
C VAL A 367 7.69 9.84 -8.83
N VAL A 368 7.42 9.61 -7.55
CA VAL A 368 6.16 9.09 -7.03
C VAL A 368 5.48 10.21 -6.24
N LEU A 369 4.25 10.55 -6.61
CA LEU A 369 3.51 11.64 -5.97
C LEU A 369 2.70 11.10 -4.79
N CYS A 370 2.92 11.68 -3.61
CA CYS A 370 2.20 11.36 -2.38
C CYS A 370 1.93 12.62 -1.54
N PRO A 371 1.29 13.67 -2.11
CA PRO A 371 1.12 14.95 -1.42
C PRO A 371 0.30 14.81 -0.13
N GLU A 372 0.82 15.38 0.95
CA GLU A 372 0.25 15.30 2.30
C GLU A 372 -1.21 15.76 2.38
N HIS A 373 -1.56 16.79 1.61
CA HIS A 373 -2.90 17.38 1.65
C HIS A 373 -3.99 16.49 1.05
N HIS A 374 -3.63 15.50 0.21
CA HIS A 374 -4.59 14.67 -0.52
C HIS A 374 -4.45 13.18 -0.21
N LEU A 375 -3.24 12.68 -0.03
CA LEU A 375 -2.97 11.23 -0.05
C LEU A 375 -2.48 10.68 1.30
N TYR A 376 -2.59 11.43 2.39
CA TYR A 376 -2.32 10.94 3.75
C TYR A 376 -3.63 10.51 4.42
N PHE A 377 -3.75 9.22 4.71
CA PHE A 377 -4.97 8.59 5.18
C PHE A 377 -5.02 8.41 6.70
N ASP A 378 -3.97 8.76 7.43
CA ASP A 378 -4.00 8.99 8.87
C ASP A 378 -4.76 10.31 9.22
N HIS A 379 -4.84 11.25 8.28
CA HIS A 379 -5.59 12.49 8.43
C HIS A 379 -7.09 12.26 8.57
N ARG A 380 -7.74 13.16 9.32
CA ARG A 380 -9.19 13.16 9.54
C ARG A 380 -9.97 13.25 8.23
N GLN A 381 -11.12 12.58 8.19
CA GLN A 381 -11.95 12.42 6.98
C GLN A 381 -13.11 13.41 6.88
N SER A 382 -13.37 14.15 7.94
CA SER A 382 -14.42 15.18 7.99
C SER A 382 -14.22 16.09 9.20
N ASP A 383 -15.08 17.10 9.33
CA ASP A 383 -15.26 17.91 10.55
C ASP A 383 -16.32 17.30 11.52
N HIS A 384 -16.74 16.04 11.32
CA HIS A 384 -17.69 15.39 12.23
C HIS A 384 -17.11 15.35 13.65
N PRO A 385 -17.85 15.75 14.70
CA PRO A 385 -17.31 15.89 16.05
C PRO A 385 -16.80 14.57 16.63
N ASP A 386 -17.37 13.45 16.19
CA ASP A 386 -16.96 12.11 16.63
C ASP A 386 -15.82 11.49 15.80
N GLU A 387 -15.18 12.25 14.88
CA GLU A 387 -13.96 11.76 14.23
C GLU A 387 -12.92 11.36 15.28
N PRO A 388 -12.41 10.13 15.21
CA PRO A 388 -11.54 9.60 16.26
C PRO A 388 -10.11 10.11 16.12
N ILE A 389 -9.67 10.90 17.11
CA ILE A 389 -8.33 11.51 17.20
C ILE A 389 -8.04 12.36 15.94
N PRO A 390 -8.77 13.48 15.75
CA PRO A 390 -8.66 14.24 14.50
C PRO A 390 -7.28 14.90 14.40
N VAL A 391 -6.46 14.44 13.47
CA VAL A 391 -5.15 15.01 13.15
C VAL A 391 -5.06 15.42 11.69
N GLY A 392 -4.11 16.30 11.41
CA GLY A 392 -3.79 16.68 10.04
C GLY A 392 -4.90 17.49 9.38
N PHE A 393 -4.86 17.50 8.05
CA PHE A 393 -5.82 18.23 7.22
C PHE A 393 -7.16 17.50 7.15
N ASN A 394 -8.24 18.21 6.81
CA ASN A 394 -9.48 17.54 6.42
C ASN A 394 -9.31 16.97 5.01
N THR A 395 -9.14 15.66 4.89
CA THR A 395 -8.98 14.98 3.60
C THR A 395 -10.17 14.05 3.39
N THR A 396 -11.21 14.58 2.74
CA THR A 396 -12.45 13.84 2.49
C THR A 396 -12.30 12.85 1.34
N LEU A 397 -13.30 11.98 1.17
CA LEU A 397 -13.39 11.08 0.01
C LEU A 397 -13.39 11.85 -1.32
N GLU A 398 -14.05 13.01 -1.37
CA GLU A 398 -14.13 13.85 -2.56
C GLU A 398 -12.79 14.52 -2.86
N ASP A 399 -12.06 14.98 -1.84
CA ASP A 399 -10.72 15.58 -2.02
C ASP A 399 -9.73 14.56 -2.61
N VAL A 400 -9.74 13.33 -2.11
CA VAL A 400 -8.92 12.24 -2.66
C VAL A 400 -9.29 11.96 -4.11
N TYR A 401 -10.59 11.90 -4.42
CA TYR A 401 -11.06 11.64 -5.78
C TYR A 401 -10.75 12.79 -6.73
N ALA A 402 -10.83 14.04 -6.26
CA ALA A 402 -10.58 15.24 -7.04
C ALA A 402 -9.09 15.45 -7.35
N TYR A 403 -8.19 14.74 -6.65
CA TYR A 403 -6.76 14.84 -6.89
C TYR A 403 -6.41 14.54 -8.36
N GLU A 404 -5.67 15.46 -8.98
CA GLU A 404 -5.19 15.36 -10.35
C GLU A 404 -3.73 15.85 -10.37
N PRO A 405 -2.75 14.98 -10.67
CA PRO A 405 -1.35 15.34 -10.58
C PRO A 405 -0.96 16.39 -11.63
N LEU A 406 -0.10 17.34 -11.27
CA LEU A 406 0.37 18.38 -12.22
C LEU A 406 1.22 17.85 -13.39
N THR A 407 1.67 16.59 -13.33
CA THR A 407 2.46 15.97 -14.41
C THR A 407 2.16 14.48 -14.57
N GLU A 408 1.92 14.04 -15.81
CA GLU A 408 1.84 12.61 -16.15
C GLU A 408 3.23 11.96 -16.31
N ARG A 409 4.33 12.71 -16.16
CA ARG A 409 5.70 12.15 -16.19
C ARG A 409 6.06 11.40 -14.90
N ALA A 410 5.27 11.55 -13.84
CA ALA A 410 5.47 10.77 -12.62
C ALA A 410 5.32 9.27 -12.91
N LEU A 411 6.13 8.46 -12.24
CA LEU A 411 6.03 7.00 -12.30
C LEU A 411 4.65 6.55 -11.80
N GLY A 412 4.11 7.28 -10.83
CA GLY A 412 2.72 7.17 -10.41
C GLY A 412 2.43 7.81 -9.06
N LEU A 413 1.42 7.26 -8.37
CA LEU A 413 0.86 7.84 -7.15
C LEU A 413 0.96 6.86 -5.98
N GLN A 414 1.01 7.39 -4.76
CA GLN A 414 1.01 6.60 -3.53
C GLN A 414 0.17 7.22 -2.42
N ALA A 415 -0.70 6.42 -1.81
CA ALA A 415 -1.42 6.77 -0.58
C ALA A 415 -0.63 6.36 0.65
N GLN A 416 -0.65 7.17 1.71
CA GLN A 416 0.16 7.00 2.91
C GLN A 416 -0.72 6.66 4.11
N VAL A 417 -0.41 5.56 4.81
CA VAL A 417 -1.07 5.18 6.06
C VAL A 417 -0.05 5.19 7.19
N TRP A 418 0.11 6.35 7.83
CA TRP A 418 0.89 6.49 9.07
C TRP A 418 0.06 6.03 10.27
N THR A 419 0.70 5.43 11.28
CA THR A 419 -0.02 4.65 12.29
C THR A 419 0.08 5.15 13.72
N GLU A 420 0.54 6.38 14.00
CA GLU A 420 0.62 6.94 15.36
C GLU A 420 -0.70 6.81 16.14
N HIS A 421 -1.83 6.92 15.45
CA HIS A 421 -3.17 6.90 16.05
C HIS A 421 -4.04 5.72 15.57
N LEU A 422 -3.40 4.75 14.90
CA LEU A 422 -4.04 3.57 14.31
C LEU A 422 -3.57 2.29 15.03
N ASP A 423 -3.86 2.22 16.33
CA ASP A 423 -3.38 1.20 17.26
C ASP A 423 -3.92 -0.22 17.06
N THR A 424 -4.80 -0.44 16.09
CA THR A 424 -5.38 -1.74 15.75
C THR A 424 -5.66 -1.87 14.25
N PRO A 425 -5.74 -3.10 13.71
CA PRO A 425 -6.12 -3.31 12.30
C PRO A 425 -7.48 -2.68 11.93
N ARG A 426 -8.42 -2.62 12.88
CA ARG A 426 -9.73 -1.97 12.71
C ARG A 426 -9.59 -0.45 12.48
N ARG A 427 -8.62 0.19 13.13
CA ARG A 427 -8.31 1.61 12.94
C ARG A 427 -7.65 1.87 11.59
N VAL A 428 -6.77 0.96 11.17
CA VAL A 428 -6.18 0.98 9.82
C VAL A 428 -7.27 0.89 8.76
N ASP A 429 -8.23 -0.02 8.91
CA ASP A 429 -9.39 -0.13 8.01
C ASP A 429 -10.21 1.18 7.98
N TYR A 430 -10.53 1.75 9.15
CA TYR A 430 -11.29 2.99 9.26
C TYR A 430 -10.59 4.18 8.57
N ALA A 431 -9.27 4.31 8.77
CA ALA A 431 -8.46 5.38 8.22
C ALA A 431 -8.29 5.26 6.70
N THR A 432 -8.09 4.03 6.23
CA THR A 432 -7.78 3.72 4.83
C THR A 432 -9.03 3.73 3.95
N PHE A 433 -10.15 3.17 4.42
CA PHE A 433 -11.36 2.98 3.62
C PHE A 433 -12.50 3.90 4.08
N PRO A 434 -13.27 4.49 3.14
CA PRO A 434 -13.30 4.19 1.70
C PRO A 434 -12.35 5.02 0.81
N ARG A 435 -11.47 5.85 1.38
CA ARG A 435 -10.58 6.74 0.59
C ARG A 435 -9.65 6.00 -0.36
N LEU A 436 -9.13 4.84 0.03
CA LEU A 436 -8.28 4.02 -0.85
C LEU A 436 -9.02 3.57 -2.12
N THR A 437 -10.34 3.38 -2.05
CA THR A 437 -11.16 3.05 -3.21
C THR A 437 -11.23 4.21 -4.21
N ALA A 438 -11.31 5.47 -3.73
CA ALA A 438 -11.21 6.66 -4.58
C ALA A 438 -9.80 6.81 -5.16
N PHE A 439 -8.77 6.65 -4.33
CA PHE A 439 -7.37 6.68 -4.78
C PHE A 439 -7.09 5.65 -5.87
N ALA A 440 -7.58 4.42 -5.72
CA ALA A 440 -7.42 3.38 -6.73
C ALA A 440 -8.02 3.81 -8.08
N GLU A 441 -9.16 4.51 -8.07
CA GLU A 441 -9.75 5.06 -9.29
C GLU A 441 -8.91 6.20 -9.88
N VAL A 442 -8.34 7.09 -9.05
CA VAL A 442 -7.40 8.14 -9.48
C VAL A 442 -6.15 7.53 -10.14
N ALA A 443 -5.60 6.47 -9.54
CA ALA A 443 -4.37 5.84 -9.98
C ALA A 443 -4.56 4.92 -11.22
N TRP A 444 -5.79 4.49 -11.48
CA TRP A 444 -6.13 3.57 -12.56
C TRP A 444 -6.83 4.22 -13.75
N SER A 445 -7.81 5.10 -13.50
CA SER A 445 -8.78 5.55 -14.50
C SER A 445 -8.46 6.95 -15.01
N ARG A 446 -8.79 7.23 -16.28
CA ARG A 446 -8.62 8.56 -16.89
C ARG A 446 -9.91 9.38 -16.84
N ASP A 447 -11.02 8.80 -17.30
CA ASP A 447 -12.31 9.47 -17.34
C ASP A 447 -13.05 9.28 -16.01
N ARG A 448 -13.08 10.34 -15.20
CA ARG A 448 -13.53 10.31 -13.81
C ARG A 448 -14.70 11.27 -13.60
N ASP A 449 -15.78 10.77 -12.98
CA ASP A 449 -16.94 11.57 -12.52
C ASP A 449 -17.28 11.18 -11.07
N PHE A 450 -17.27 12.14 -10.14
CA PHE A 450 -17.42 11.82 -8.72
C PHE A 450 -18.82 11.32 -8.38
N ALA A 451 -19.86 11.85 -9.03
CA ALA A 451 -21.23 11.42 -8.80
C ALA A 451 -21.42 9.95 -9.23
N ASP A 452 -20.84 9.57 -10.37
CA ASP A 452 -20.75 8.19 -10.84
C ASP A 452 -19.99 7.30 -9.86
N PHE A 453 -18.76 7.68 -9.51
CA PHE A 453 -17.95 6.96 -8.52
C PHE A 453 -18.71 6.72 -7.22
N ARG A 454 -19.37 7.75 -6.68
CA ARG A 454 -20.10 7.65 -5.42
C ARG A 454 -21.26 6.66 -5.51
N ARG A 455 -22.00 6.60 -6.63
CA ARG A 455 -23.03 5.57 -6.85
C ARG A 455 -22.42 4.16 -6.84
N ARG A 456 -21.35 3.94 -7.62
CA ARG A 456 -20.66 2.64 -7.68
C ARG A 456 -20.10 2.21 -6.32
N LEU A 457 -19.55 3.17 -5.58
CA LEU A 457 -19.08 2.95 -4.22
C LEU A 457 -20.21 2.48 -3.31
N VAL A 458 -21.31 3.24 -3.22
CA VAL A 458 -22.41 2.96 -2.29
C VAL A 458 -23.17 1.70 -2.66
N ASP A 459 -23.58 1.59 -3.92
CA ASP A 459 -24.52 0.56 -4.35
C ASP A 459 -23.84 -0.81 -4.53
N HIS A 460 -22.52 -0.82 -4.71
CA HIS A 460 -21.80 -2.04 -5.11
C HIS A 460 -20.50 -2.28 -4.34
N HIS A 461 -19.67 -1.28 -4.10
CA HIS A 461 -18.34 -1.52 -3.55
C HIS A 461 -18.30 -1.59 -2.01
N LEU A 462 -19.05 -0.76 -1.29
CA LEU A 462 -19.19 -0.86 0.17
C LEU A 462 -19.71 -2.26 0.59
N PRO A 463 -20.74 -2.84 -0.06
CA PRO A 463 -21.12 -4.23 0.18
C PRO A 463 -20.01 -5.27 -0.04
N ARG A 464 -19.06 -5.02 -0.97
CA ARG A 464 -17.89 -5.91 -1.17
C ARG A 464 -16.92 -5.80 0.00
N LEU A 465 -16.67 -4.59 0.49
CA LEU A 465 -15.87 -4.34 1.69
C LEU A 465 -16.50 -5.01 2.92
N ASP A 466 -17.82 -4.89 3.10
CA ASP A 466 -18.58 -5.61 4.14
C ASP A 466 -18.45 -7.13 4.01
N ALA A 467 -18.51 -7.64 2.77
CA ALA A 467 -18.37 -9.07 2.51
C ALA A 467 -16.97 -9.60 2.86
N TYR A 468 -15.95 -8.78 2.62
CA TYR A 468 -14.56 -9.06 2.97
C TYR A 468 -14.25 -8.88 4.47
N GLY A 469 -15.10 -8.13 5.19
CA GLY A 469 -14.92 -7.82 6.61
C GLY A 469 -14.02 -6.61 6.88
N VAL A 470 -14.07 -5.59 6.02
CA VAL A 470 -13.34 -4.32 6.21
C VAL A 470 -14.18 -3.35 7.04
N GLU A 471 -13.63 -2.85 8.14
CA GLU A 471 -14.31 -1.89 9.02
C GLU A 471 -14.06 -0.43 8.61
N TYR A 472 -14.52 -0.08 7.41
CA TYR A 472 -14.37 1.27 6.84
C TYR A 472 -15.12 2.36 7.63
N ARG A 473 -14.76 3.62 7.41
CA ARG A 473 -15.53 4.78 7.90
C ARG A 473 -16.85 4.90 7.13
N PRO A 474 -18.04 4.80 7.77
CA PRO A 474 -19.30 5.02 7.07
C PRO A 474 -19.39 6.44 6.52
N LEU A 475 -20.09 6.60 5.38
CA LEU A 475 -20.22 7.92 4.73
C LEU A 475 -20.94 8.95 5.61
N GLY A 476 -21.83 8.50 6.50
CA GLY A 476 -22.54 9.35 7.45
C GLY A 476 -21.73 9.78 8.69
N GLY A 477 -20.53 9.24 8.88
CA GLY A 477 -19.71 9.47 10.08
C GLY A 477 -19.37 8.18 10.83
N PRO A 478 -18.48 8.26 11.82
CA PRO A 478 -18.05 7.11 12.61
C PRO A 478 -19.19 6.45 13.40
N LEU A 479 -19.16 5.12 13.49
CA LEU A 479 -20.01 4.34 14.38
C LEU A 479 -19.55 4.48 15.84
N PRO A 480 -20.40 4.23 16.84
CA PRO A 480 -20.07 4.46 18.24
C PRO A 480 -18.74 3.81 18.70
N TRP A 481 -18.44 2.59 18.26
CA TRP A 481 -17.18 1.88 18.62
C TRP A 481 -15.96 2.34 17.82
N GLN A 482 -16.15 3.09 16.73
CA GLN A 482 -15.08 3.68 15.94
C GLN A 482 -14.58 5.01 16.54
N THR A 483 -15.40 5.66 17.38
CA THR A 483 -15.06 6.91 18.07
C THR A 483 -13.94 6.73 19.12
N ARG A 484 -13.33 7.84 19.52
CA ARG A 484 -12.32 7.93 20.60
C ARG A 484 -12.54 9.20 21.45
N PRO A 485 -13.64 9.28 22.21
CA PRO A 485 -13.95 10.47 23.00
C PRO A 485 -12.88 10.72 24.06
N GLY A 486 -12.55 11.98 24.29
CA GLY A 486 -11.58 12.41 25.31
C GLY A 486 -10.11 12.25 24.92
N VAL A 487 -9.80 11.67 23.75
CA VAL A 487 -8.43 11.59 23.24
C VAL A 487 -8.15 12.82 22.36
N PRO A 488 -7.19 13.69 22.74
CA PRO A 488 -6.96 14.93 22.00
C PRO A 488 -6.40 14.66 20.60
N GLY A 489 -6.92 15.36 19.60
CA GLY A 489 -6.34 15.44 18.26
C GLY A 489 -5.45 16.67 18.08
N ARG A 490 -4.97 16.89 16.85
CA ARG A 490 -4.24 18.09 16.42
C ARG A 490 -4.58 18.41 14.96
N PRO A 491 -5.81 18.88 14.69
CA PRO A 491 -6.22 19.27 13.33
C PRO A 491 -5.39 20.46 12.85
N ARG A 492 -5.10 20.50 11.55
CA ARG A 492 -4.41 21.61 10.87
C ARG A 492 -5.37 22.46 10.06
#